data_AF-A0A821EJY7-F1
#
_entry.id   AF-A0A821EJY7-F1
#
_cell.length_a   1.000
_cell.length_b   1.000
_cell.length_c   1.000
_cell.angle_alpha   90.00
_cell.angle_beta   90.00
_cell.angle_gamma   90.00
#
_symmetry.space_group_name_H-M   'P 1'
#
loop_
_entity.id
_entity.type
_entity.pdbx_description
1 polymer ?
#
loop_
_entity_poly.entity_id
_entity_poly.type
_entity_poly.pdbx_seq_one_letter_code
_entity_poly.pdbx_strand_id
1 'polypeptide(L)' 'MMRCFSDDSIHPLPDPILDRFCLQILHEIHHKIQWLNLESSPMKRILLATNYPNLFALGLYDIEIETALSLVI' A
#
# COMPACT_ATOMS: atom_id res chain seq x y z
N MET A 1 -18.31 -2.08 -32.79
CA MET A 1 -16.86 -2.00 -32.48
C MET A 1 -16.74 -1.47 -31.07
N MET A 2 -16.65 -2.37 -30.10
CA MET A 2 -16.66 -2.05 -28.67
C MET A 2 -15.21 -1.79 -28.26
N ARG A 3 -14.90 -0.58 -27.81
CA ARG A 3 -13.55 -0.27 -27.29
C ARG A 3 -13.44 -0.94 -25.93
N CYS A 4 -12.65 -2.01 -25.84
CA CYS A 4 -12.15 -2.50 -24.56
C CYS A 4 -11.23 -1.42 -24.01
N PHE A 5 -11.66 -0.71 -22.97
CA PHE A 5 -10.75 0.04 -22.11
C PHE A 5 -10.11 -0.99 -21.18
N SER A 6 -8.97 -1.53 -21.59
CA SER A 6 -8.12 -2.36 -20.73
C SER A 6 -6.90 -1.54 -20.39
N ASP A 7 -7.07 -0.64 -19.42
CA ASP A 7 -5.94 -0.04 -18.71
C ASP A 7 -6.41 0.35 -17.30
N ASP A 8 -6.90 -0.64 -16.54
CA ASP A 8 -7.11 -0.53 -15.09
C ASP A 8 -5.76 -0.67 -14.36
N SER A 9 -4.66 -0.20 -14.96
CA SER A 9 -3.38 -0.14 -14.29
C SER A 9 -3.51 0.90 -13.18
N ILE A 10 -3.64 0.42 -11.94
CA ILE A 10 -3.49 1.26 -10.76
C ILE A 10 -2.08 1.82 -10.84
N HIS A 11 -1.93 3.08 -11.26
CA HIS A 11 -0.63 3.69 -11.36
C HIS A 11 -0.08 3.95 -9.95
N PRO A 12 1.19 3.59 -9.68
CA PRO A 12 1.79 3.83 -8.39
C PRO A 12 1.80 5.33 -8.08
N LEU A 13 1.59 5.67 -6.82
CA LEU A 13 1.64 7.06 -6.38
C LEU A 13 3.07 7.61 -6.56
N PRO A 14 3.24 8.81 -7.14
CA PRO A 14 4.53 9.49 -7.17
C PRO A 14 5.10 9.66 -5.76
N ASP A 15 6.43 9.52 -5.63
CA ASP A 15 7.14 9.60 -4.34
C ASP A 15 6.76 10.81 -3.46
N PRO A 16 6.66 12.05 -3.98
CA PRO A 16 6.29 13.19 -3.15
C PRO A 16 4.88 13.10 -2.56
N ILE A 17 3.96 12.45 -3.28
CA ILE A 17 2.58 12.25 -2.81
C ILE A 17 2.58 11.18 -1.73
N LEU A 18 3.34 10.10 -1.94
CA LEU A 18 3.50 9.03 -0.96
C LEU A 18 4.14 9.54 0.33
N ASP A 19 5.17 10.37 0.24
CA ASP A 19 5.81 10.99 1.41
C ASP A 19 4.84 11.86 2.19
N ARG A 20 4.06 12.70 1.50
CA ARG A 20 3.04 13.52 2.14
C ARG A 20 1.98 12.66 2.83
N PHE A 21 1.55 11.58 2.18
CA PHE A 21 0.61 10.65 2.76
C PHE A 21 1.16 10.03 4.04
N CYS A 22 2.38 9.48 4.00
CA CYS A 22 3.03 8.84 5.14
C CYS A 22 3.29 9.81 6.31
N LEU A 23 3.77 11.03 6.02
CA LEU A 23 4.21 11.97 7.05
C LEU A 23 3.08 12.81 7.66
N GLN A 24 2.00 13.05 6.91
CA GLN A 24 0.93 13.95 7.37
C GLN A 24 -0.35 13.15 7.62
N ILE A 25 -0.94 12.62 6.54
CA ILE A 25 -2.28 12.04 6.57
C ILE A 25 -2.30 10.79 7.46
N LEU A 26 -1.34 9.89 7.24
CA LEU A 26 -1.25 8.63 7.96
C LEU A 26 -1.05 8.83 9.46
N HIS A 27 -0.25 9.83 9.85
CA HIS A 27 -0.06 10.21 11.25
C HIS A 27 -1.34 10.70 11.94
N GLU A 28 -2.30 11.24 11.20
CA GLU A 28 -3.59 11.67 11.78
C GLU A 28 -4.58 10.51 11.92
N ILE A 29 -4.52 9.52 11.03
CA ILE A 29 -5.56 8.49 10.93
C ILE A 29 -5.12 7.09 11.36
N HIS A 30 -3.82 6.84 11.58
CA HIS A 30 -3.27 5.48 11.84
C HIS A 30 -3.97 4.73 12.97
N HIS A 31 -4.40 5.42 14.02
CA HIS A 31 -5.12 4.83 15.15
C HIS A 31 -6.56 4.39 14.81
N LYS A 32 -7.11 4.81 13.66
CA LYS A 32 -8.44 4.41 13.19
C LYS A 32 -8.39 3.32 12.11
N ILE A 33 -7.21 3.06 11.54
CA ILE A 33 -7.05 2.10 10.46
C ILE A 33 -7.14 0.68 11.04
N GLN A 34 -8.16 -0.05 10.60
CA GLN A 34 -8.37 -1.47 10.94
C GLN A 34 -7.99 -2.40 9.77
N TRP A 35 -8.04 -1.90 8.55
CA TRP A 35 -7.63 -2.62 7.35
C TRP A 35 -6.79 -1.70 6.47
N LEU A 36 -5.61 -2.18 6.10
CA LEU A 36 -4.73 -1.55 5.13
C LEU A 36 -4.51 -2.48 3.92
N ASN A 37 -4.71 -1.96 2.71
CA ASN A 37 -4.34 -2.64 1.46
C ASN A 37 -3.19 -1.88 0.82
N LEU A 38 -2.07 -2.56 0.56
CA LEU A 38 -0.85 -1.95 0.06
C LEU A 38 -0.34 -2.68 -1.17
N GLU A 39 0.13 -1.88 -2.13
CA GLU A 39 1.01 -2.36 -3.18
C GLU A 39 2.36 -2.75 -2.58
N SER A 40 2.99 -3.80 -3.10
CA SER A 40 4.22 -4.35 -2.52
C SER A 40 5.39 -3.35 -2.51
N SER A 41 5.51 -2.53 -3.55
CA SER A 41 6.58 -1.53 -3.70
C SER A 41 6.59 -0.47 -2.57
N PRO A 42 5.50 0.27 -2.31
CA PRO A 42 5.47 1.25 -1.22
C PRO A 42 5.23 0.64 0.17
N MET A 43 4.88 -0.65 0.26
CA MET A 43 4.49 -1.34 1.50
C MET A 43 5.44 -1.03 2.65
N LYS A 44 6.75 -1.21 2.42
CA LYS A 44 7.76 -1.03 3.47
C LYS A 44 7.80 0.40 4.01
N ARG A 45 7.64 1.40 3.15
CA ARG A 45 7.60 2.82 3.57
C ARG A 45 6.37 3.11 4.41
N ILE A 46 5.20 2.63 3.99
CA ILE A 46 3.94 2.88 4.68
C ILE A 46 3.92 2.17 6.04
N LEU A 47 4.30 0.88 6.08
CA LEU A 47 4.30 0.10 7.32
C LEU A 47 5.32 0.60 8.36
N LEU A 48 6.45 1.16 7.91
CA LEU A 48 7.48 1.69 8.82
C LEU A 48 7.26 3.16 9.21
N ALA A 49 6.36 3.88 8.53
CA ALA A 49 6.12 5.30 8.80
C ALA A 49 5.45 5.55 10.16
N THR A 50 4.63 4.61 10.65
CA THR A 50 3.90 4.77 11.91
C THR A 50 3.50 3.43 12.52
N ASN A 51 2.98 3.46 13.75
CA ASN A 51 2.39 2.29 14.40
C ASN A 51 0.88 2.22 14.11
N TYR A 52 0.29 1.04 13.95
CA TYR A 52 -1.14 0.88 13.69
C TYR A 52 -1.79 0.07 14.82
N PRO A 53 -2.16 0.70 15.95
CA PRO A 53 -2.58 -0.03 17.15
C PRO A 53 -3.87 -0.84 16.98
N ASN A 54 -4.69 -0.51 15.98
CA ASN A 54 -5.98 -1.14 15.72
C ASN A 54 -6.00 -1.95 14.42
N LEU A 55 -4.85 -2.18 13.78
CA LEU A 55 -4.79 -2.92 12.53
C LEU A 55 -5.15 -4.38 12.77
N PHE A 56 -6.21 -4.83 12.10
CA PHE A 56 -6.71 -6.21 12.16
C PHE A 56 -6.36 -6.98 10.89
N ALA A 57 -6.35 -6.31 9.73
CA ALA A 57 -6.09 -6.95 8.44
C ALA A 57 -5.10 -6.14 7.59
N LEU A 58 -4.19 -6.86 6.94
CA LEU A 58 -3.25 -6.33 5.94
C LEU A 58 -3.43 -7.14 4.64
N GLY A 59 -3.83 -6.47 3.57
CA GLY A 59 -3.84 -7.02 2.23
C GLY A 59 -2.65 -6.51 1.43
N LEU A 60 -1.97 -7.40 0.73
CA LEU A 60 -0.89 -7.07 -0.19
C LEU A 60 -1.32 -7.43 -1.61
N TYR A 61 -1.13 -6.49 -2.53
CA TYR A 61 -1.40 -6.71 -3.94
C TYR A 61 -0.19 -6.26 -4.78
N ASP A 62 -0.18 -6.69 -6.04
CA ASP A 62 0.93 -6.50 -6.97
C ASP A 62 2.28 -6.91 -6.34
N ILE A 63 2.28 -8.11 -5.74
CA ILE A 63 3.45 -8.67 -5.09
C ILE A 63 4.36 -9.24 -6.18
N GLU A 64 5.52 -8.64 -6.37
CA GLU A 64 6.57 -9.22 -7.20
C GLU A 64 6.93 -10.62 -6.69
N ILE A 65 7.18 -11.54 -7.62
CA ILE A 65 7.47 -12.95 -7.30
C ILE A 65 8.62 -13.07 -6.27
N GLU A 66 9.65 -12.25 -6.39
CA GLU A 66 10.78 -12.23 -5.46
C GLU A 66 10.35 -11.85 -4.03
N THR A 67 9.48 -10.85 -3.90
CA THR A 67 8.91 -10.44 -2.61
C THR A 67 7.99 -11.53 -2.06
N ALA A 68 7.17 -12.15 -2.90
CA ALA A 68 6.30 -13.26 -2.50
C ALA A 68 7.12 -14.43 -1.94
N LEU A 69 8.22 -14.81 -2.60
CA LEU A 69 9.11 -15.87 -2.14
C LEU A 69 9.75 -15.57 -0.78
N SER A 70 10.06 -14.30 -0.50
CA SER A 70 10.60 -13.89 0.81
C SER A 70 9.61 -14.01 1.98
N LEU A 71 8.30 -14.08 1.68
CA LEU A 71 7.23 -14.18 2.66
C LEU A 71 6.77 -15.61 2.99
N VAL A 72 7.23 -16.62 2.22
CA VAL A 72 6.82 -18.04 2.35
C VAL A 72 7.79 -18.83 3.27
N ILE A 73 8.42 -18.18 4.24
CA ILE A 73 9.35 -18.83 5.20
C ILE A 73 8.62 -19.22 6.48
#